data_AF-A0A3M0XHI1-F1
#
_entry.id   AF-A0A3M0XHI1-F1
#
_cell.length_a   1.000
_cell.length_b   1.000
_cell.length_c   1.000
_cell.angle_alpha   90.00
_cell.angle_beta   90.00
_cell.angle_gamma   90.00
#
_symmetry.space_group_name_H-M   'P 1'
#
loop_
_entity.id
_entity.type
_entity.pdbx_description
1 polymer ?
#
loop_
_entity_poly.entity_id
_entity_poly.type
_entity_poly.pdbx_seq_one_letter_code
_entity_poly.pdbx_strand_id
1 'polypeptide(L)' 'MAKEKFVLDSFAILCLLSDTSGSESVHRLLERGKRGECQLFMNVVNLAEVTYIVQRQEGPERA' A
#
# COMPACT_ATOMS: atom_id res chain seq x y z
N MET A 1 -9.17 -23.33 -6.44
CA MET A 1 -10.06 -22.16 -6.25
C MET A 1 -9.31 -20.92 -6.71
N ALA A 2 -9.99 -19.92 -7.30
CA ALA A 2 -9.34 -18.66 -7.67
C ALA A 2 -8.91 -17.92 -6.41
N LYS A 3 -7.66 -17.41 -6.35
CA LYS A 3 -7.21 -16.56 -5.26
C LYS A 3 -7.90 -15.20 -5.34
N GLU A 4 -8.30 -14.65 -4.21
CA GLU A 4 -8.82 -13.27 -4.12
C GLU A 4 -7.76 -12.29 -4.61
N LYS A 5 -8.19 -11.26 -5.34
CA LYS A 5 -7.31 -10.24 -5.92
C LYS A 5 -7.72 -8.87 -5.39
N PHE A 6 -6.74 -8.14 -4.84
CA PHE A 6 -6.95 -6.79 -4.35
C PHE A 6 -6.03 -5.83 -5.11
N VAL A 7 -6.54 -4.63 -5.41
CA VAL A 7 -5.74 -3.53 -5.91
C VAL A 7 -5.61 -2.52 -4.79
N LEU A 8 -4.38 -2.18 -4.41
CA LEU A 8 -4.08 -1.16 -3.43
C LEU A 8 -3.92 0.17 -4.18
N ASP A 9 -4.73 1.16 -3.82
CA ASP A 9 -4.54 2.53 -4.29
C ASP A 9 -3.49 3.27 -3.45
N SER A 10 -3.22 4.52 -3.80
CA SER A 10 -2.25 5.35 -3.08
C SER A 10 -2.67 5.59 -1.63
N PHE A 11 -3.97 5.74 -1.37
CA PHE A 11 -4.49 6.00 -0.03
C PHE A 11 -4.26 4.80 0.91
N ALA A 12 -4.48 3.58 0.43
CA ALA A 12 -4.19 2.36 1.20
C ALA A 12 -2.73 2.30 1.66
N ILE A 13 -1.79 2.66 0.79
CA ILE A 13 -0.37 2.68 1.13
C ILE A 13 -0.03 3.85 2.06
N LEU A 14 -0.59 5.03 1.84
CA LEU A 14 -0.37 6.19 2.72
C LEU A 14 -0.90 5.94 4.14
N CYS A 15 -2.07 5.31 4.29
CA CYS A 15 -2.59 4.92 5.60
C CYS A 15 -1.64 3.96 6.33
N LEU A 16 -1.06 3.00 5.60
CA LEU A 16 -0.07 2.07 6.16
C LEU A 16 1.19 2.80 6.64
N LEU A 17 1.69 3.76 5.85
CA LEU A 17 2.91 4.51 6.18
C LEU A 17 2.71 5.51 7.32
N SER A 18 1.53 6.12 7.42
CA SER A 18 1.21 7.13 8.44
C SER A 18 0.62 6.55 9.73
N ASP A 19 0.47 5.23 9.83
CA ASP A 19 -0.18 4.53 10.95
C ASP A 19 -1.57 5.09 11.30
N THR A 20 -2.35 5.44 10.28
CA THR A 20 -3.71 6.01 10.43
C THR A 20 -4.80 4.96 10.26
N SER A 21 -6.06 5.38 10.44
CA SER A 21 -7.23 4.53 10.22
C SER A 21 -7.16 3.82 8.86
N GLY A 22 -7.26 2.48 8.88
CA GLY A 22 -7.11 1.63 7.70
C GLY A 22 -5.75 0.93 7.59
N SER A 23 -4.71 1.40 8.29
CA SER A 23 -3.37 0.79 8.34
C SER A 23 -3.44 -0.71 8.66
N GLU A 24 -4.16 -1.06 9.73
CA GLU A 24 -4.29 -2.46 10.18
C GLU A 24 -4.94 -3.38 9.13
N SER A 25 -5.91 -2.86 8.36
CA SER A 25 -6.56 -3.61 7.29
C SER A 25 -5.61 -3.88 6.12
N VAL A 26 -4.82 -2.88 5.74
CA VAL A 26 -3.80 -3.01 4.69
C VAL A 26 -2.68 -3.94 5.15
N HIS A 27 -2.24 -3.82 6.40
CA HIS A 27 -1.27 -4.72 7.02
C HIS A 27 -1.74 -6.18 6.99
N ARG A 28 -2.99 -6.46 7.37
CA ARG A 28 -3.58 -7.81 7.27
C ARG A 28 -3.60 -8.32 5.83
N LEU A 29 -3.94 -7.48 4.86
CA LEU A 29 -3.92 -7.88 3.44
C LEU A 29 -2.50 -8.23 2.98
N LEU A 30 -1.49 -7.45 3.36
CA LEU A 30 -0.09 -7.74 3.07
C LEU A 30 0.35 -9.08 3.68
N GLU A 31 0.01 -9.36 4.93
CA GLU A 31 0.32 -10.63 5.58
C GLU A 31 -0.37 -11.83 4.90
N ARG A 32 -1.64 -11.67 4.49
CA ARG A 32 -2.35 -12.68 3.69
C ARG A 32 -1.68 -12.91 2.33
N GLY A 33 -1.22 -11.84 1.68
CA GLY A 33 -0.47 -11.89 0.43
C GLY A 33 0.86 -12.65 0.59
N LYS A 34 1.62 -12.38 1.66
CA LYS A 34 2.86 -13.11 1.99
C LYS A 34 2.63 -14.60 2.21
N ARG A 35 1.52 -14.98 2.84
CA ARG A 35 1.11 -16.39 3.01
C ARG A 35 0.53 -17.02 1.73
N GLY A 36 0.40 -16.25 0.65
CA GLY A 36 -0.14 -16.72 -0.62
C GLY A 36 -1.66 -16.93 -0.61
N GLU A 37 -2.37 -16.39 0.37
CA GLU A 37 -3.83 -16.51 0.54
C GLU A 37 -4.60 -15.58 -0.40
N CYS A 38 -3.98 -14.49 -0.85
CA CYS A 38 -4.50 -13.57 -1.86
C CYS A 38 -3.39 -13.04 -2.77
N GLN A 39 -3.79 -12.31 -3.81
CA GLN A 39 -2.88 -11.56 -4.67
C GLN A 39 -3.13 -10.06 -4.49
N LEU A 40 -2.05 -9.30 -4.36
CA LEU A 40 -2.11 -7.85 -4.23
C LEU A 40 -1.46 -7.22 -5.47
N PHE A 41 -2.09 -6.18 -5.98
CA PHE A 41 -1.62 -5.40 -7.12
C PHE A 41 -1.58 -3.93 -6.75
N MET A 42 -0.71 -3.19 -7.41
CA MET A 42 -0.68 -1.74 -7.34
C MET A 42 -0.38 -1.21 -8.74
N ASN A 43 -1.05 -0.15 -9.15
CA ASN A 43 -0.73 0.54 -10.41
C ASN A 43 0.54 1.39 -10.20
N VAL A 44 1.40 1.47 -11.22
CA VAL A 44 2.58 2.35 -11.22
C VAL A 44 2.22 3.83 -10.98
N VAL A 45 1.03 4.26 -11.42
CA VAL A 45 0.54 5.62 -11.14
C VAL A 45 0.33 5.83 -9.64
N ASN A 46 -0.27 4.86 -8.95
CA ASN A 46 -0.45 4.95 -7.51
C ASN A 46 0.90 4.94 -6.76
N LEU A 47 1.88 4.19 -7.27
CA LEU A 47 3.23 4.20 -6.71
C LEU A 47 3.85 5.60 -6.82
N ALA A 48 3.75 6.24 -7.99
CA ALA A 48 4.27 7.59 -8.21
C ALA A 48 3.59 8.63 -7.30
N GLU A 49 2.28 8.51 -7.07
CA GLU A 49 1.54 9.36 -6.12
C GLU A 49 2.04 9.19 -4.68
N VAL A 50 2.22 7.95 -4.22
CA VAL A 50 2.79 7.67 -2.89
C VAL A 50 4.18 8.28 -2.77
N THR A 51 5.07 8.02 -3.74
CA THR A 51 6.42 8.56 -3.73
C THR A 51 6.43 10.09 -3.67
N TYR A 52 5.62 10.76 -4.50
CA TYR A 52 5.53 12.22 -4.50
C TYR A 52 5.03 12.77 -3.16
N ILE A 53 4.01 12.14 -2.58
CA ILE A 53 3.42 12.58 -1.30
C ILE A 53 4.43 12.42 -0.16
N VAL A 54 5.10 11.27 -0.08
CA VAL A 54 6.13 11.01 0.95
C VAL A 54 7.30 11.99 0.80
N GLN A 55 7.83 12.17 -0.41
CA GLN A 55 8.90 13.14 -0.69
C GLN A 55 8.51 14.57 -0.32
N ARG A 56 7.27 14.97 -0.63
CA ARG A 56 6.78 16.32 -0.34
C ARG A 56 6.58 16.54 1.17
N GLN A 57 6.14 15.53 1.91
CA GLN A 57 5.89 15.65 3.35
C GLN A 57 7.18 15.56 4.18
N GLU A 58 8.13 14.73 3.77
CA GLU A 58 9.31 14.39 4.59
C GLU A 58 10.64 14.92 4.03
N GLY A 59 10.65 15.50 2.83
CA GLY A 59 11.85 15.96 2.14
C GLY A 59 12.52 14.87 1.28
N PRO A 60 13.52 15.23 0.45
CA PRO A 60 14.11 14.33 -0.55
C PRO A 60 14.93 13.16 0.03
N GLU A 61 15.19 13.13 1.34
CA GLU A 61 16.04 12.09 1.96
C GLU A 61 15.33 10.76 2.25
N ARG A 62 14.01 10.66 2.03
CA ARG A 62 13.21 9.47 2.40
C ARG A 62 12.48 8.77 1.24
N ALA A 63 12.86 9.07 -0.02
CA ALA A 63 12.30 8.40 -1.19
C ALA A 63 13.08 7.17 -1.64
#